data_AF-A0A537NMW9-F1
#
_entry.id   AF-A0A537NMW9-F1
#
_cell.length_a   1.000
_cell.length_b   1.000
_cell.length_c   1.000
_cell.angle_alpha   90.00
_cell.angle_beta   90.00
_cell.angle_gamma   90.00
#
_symmetry.space_group_name_H-M   'P 1'
#
loop_
_entity.id
_entity.type
_entity.pdbx_description
1 polymer ?
#
loop_
_entity_poly.entity_id
_entity_poly.type
_entity_poly.pdbx_seq_one_letter_code
_entity_poly.pdbx_strand_id
1 'polypeptide(L)'
;MQNAQSLLGVFALLALAWSVSENRRAVAWKQAAIALLLTFAIAVLMLKMPGATSVFAFLNKSIDAIAAATRAGTSFVFGYLGGGQLPYELKTPGAEFILALQALPVVLVMSVLTTLLFHWRIL
;
A
#
# COMPACT_ATOMS: atom_id res chain seq x y z
N MET A 1 -4.60 -7.54 -28.57
CA MET A 1 -4.45 -6.06 -28.53
C MET A 1 -4.00 -5.56 -27.16
N GLN A 2 -4.60 -6.04 -26.05
CA GLN A 2 -4.25 -5.60 -24.68
C GLN A 2 -2.77 -5.83 -24.29
N ASN A 3 -2.20 -7.00 -24.63
CA ASN A 3 -0.77 -7.28 -24.32
C ASN A 3 0.20 -6.36 -25.09
N ALA A 4 -0.15 -5.97 -26.33
CA ALA A 4 0.67 -5.05 -27.12
C ALA A 4 0.63 -3.63 -26.54
N GLN A 5 -0.52 -3.20 -26.03
CA GLN A 5 -0.67 -1.93 -25.32
C GLN A 5 0.17 -1.92 -24.02
N SER A 6 0.18 -3.01 -23.26
CA SER A 6 1.01 -3.13 -22.05
C SER A 6 2.51 -3.04 -22.38
N LEU A 7 2.98 -3.74 -23.41
CA LEU A 7 4.38 -3.66 -23.87
C LEU A 7 4.74 -2.24 -24.31
N LEU A 8 3.89 -1.60 -25.12
CA LEU A 8 4.09 -0.21 -25.53
C LEU A 8 4.15 0.74 -24.35
N GLY A 9 3.32 0.53 -23.32
CA GLY A 9 3.34 1.32 -22.09
C GLY A 9 4.67 1.25 -21.36
N VAL A 10 5.27 0.05 -21.25
CA VAL A 10 6.59 -0.12 -20.61
C VAL A 10 7.67 0.65 -21.38
N PHE A 11 7.72 0.51 -22.71
CA PHE A 11 8.69 1.25 -23.53
C PHE A 11 8.46 2.77 -23.47
N ALA A 12 7.20 3.22 -23.47
CA ALA A 12 6.87 4.64 -23.38
C ALA A 12 7.32 5.26 -22.05
N LEU A 13 7.12 4.55 -20.93
CA LEU A 13 7.57 5.00 -19.61
C LEU A 13 9.10 5.07 -19.52
N LEU A 14 9.81 4.08 -20.07
CA LEU A 14 11.28 4.09 -20.13
C LEU A 14 11.80 5.23 -21.02
N ALA A 15 11.16 5.48 -22.16
CA ALA A 15 11.50 6.59 -23.04
C ALA A 15 11.24 7.95 -22.37
N LEU A 16 10.14 8.08 -21.63
CA LEU A 16 9.84 9.28 -20.86
C LEU A 16 10.90 9.53 -19.78
N ALA A 17 11.23 8.51 -18.99
CA ALA A 17 12.28 8.59 -17.97
C ALA A 17 13.64 9.00 -18.58
N TRP A 18 14.00 8.44 -19.74
CA TRP A 18 15.22 8.82 -20.47
C TRP A 18 15.16 10.25 -21.03
N SER A 19 13.99 10.71 -21.48
CA SER A 19 13.82 12.05 -22.05
C SER A 19 14.00 13.16 -21.02
N VAL A 20 13.53 12.94 -19.79
CA VAL A 20 13.63 13.87 -18.64
C VAL A 20 14.99 13.76 -17.93
N SER A 21 15.78 12.73 -18.21
CA SER A 21 17.10 12.54 -17.60
C SER A 21 18.06 13.69 -17.94
N GLU A 22 18.67 14.26 -16.91
CA GLU A 22 19.62 15.37 -16.98
C GLU A 22 20.91 14.97 -17.74
N ASN A 23 21.45 13.77 -17.48
CA ASN A 23 22.62 13.25 -18.20
C ASN A 23 22.32 11.91 -18.90
N ARG A 24 21.75 11.99 -20.10
CA ARG A 24 21.36 10.84 -20.92
C ARG A 24 22.50 9.86 -21.25
N ARG A 25 23.75 10.32 -21.18
CA ARG A 25 24.95 9.49 -21.46
C ARG A 25 25.46 8.74 -20.23
N ALA A 26 25.13 9.22 -19.03
CA ALA A 26 25.49 8.56 -17.77
C ALA A 26 24.48 7.48 -17.33
N VAL A 27 23.44 7.23 -18.13
CA VAL A 27 22.44 6.21 -17.83
C VAL A 27 23.09 4.83 -17.82
N ALA A 28 23.09 4.19 -16.65
CA ALA A 28 23.60 2.84 -16.46
C ALA A 28 22.62 1.80 -17.04
N TRP A 29 22.65 1.60 -18.36
CA TRP A 29 21.75 0.67 -19.08
C TRP A 29 21.73 -0.74 -18.49
N LYS A 30 22.86 -1.23 -17.96
CA LYS A 30 22.94 -2.51 -17.25
C LYS A 30 22.05 -2.53 -15.99
N GLN A 31 22.11 -1.49 -15.17
CA GLN A 31 21.30 -1.40 -13.95
C GLN A 31 19.82 -1.24 -14.29
N ALA A 32 19.49 -0.42 -15.29
CA ALA A 32 18.12 -0.26 -15.75
C ALA A 32 17.53 -1.58 -16.28
N ALA A 33 18.29 -2.34 -17.07
CA ALA A 33 17.87 -3.65 -17.56
C ALA A 33 17.67 -4.67 -16.43
N ILE A 34 18.58 -4.70 -15.44
CA ILE A 34 18.45 -5.57 -14.26
C ILE A 34 17.19 -5.21 -13.45
N ALA A 35 16.96 -3.92 -13.19
CA ALA A 35 15.77 -3.46 -12.47
C ALA A 35 14.48 -3.80 -13.21
N LEU A 36 14.46 -3.63 -14.53
CA LEU A 36 13.32 -3.99 -15.37
C LEU A 36 13.07 -5.51 -15.34
N LEU A 37 14.12 -6.31 -15.49
CA LEU A 37 14.01 -7.77 -15.45
C LEU A 37 13.52 -8.25 -14.08
N LEU A 38 14.06 -7.70 -12.99
CA LEU A 38 13.61 -7.99 -11.63
C LEU A 38 12.13 -7.63 -11.44
N THR A 39 11.70 -6.47 -11.94
CA THR A 39 10.30 -6.04 -11.88
C THR A 39 9.38 -7.03 -12.61
N PHE A 40 9.76 -7.46 -13.82
CA PHE A 40 9.01 -8.48 -14.56
C PHE A 40 9.02 -9.83 -13.85
N ALA A 41 10.15 -10.25 -13.29
CA ALA A 41 10.26 -11.50 -12.54
C ALA A 41 9.33 -11.51 -11.33
N ILE A 42 9.30 -10.42 -10.55
CA ILE A 42 8.40 -10.25 -9.41
C ILE A 42 6.93 -10.27 -9.88
N ALA A 43 6.61 -9.55 -10.96
CA ALA A 43 5.24 -9.55 -11.50
C ALA A 43 4.79 -10.96 -11.91
N VAL A 44 5.61 -11.70 -12.66
CA VAL A 44 5.31 -13.08 -13.06
C VAL A 44 5.17 -13.98 -11.83
N LEU A 45 6.07 -13.85 -10.86
CA LEU A 45 6.00 -14.61 -9.61
C LEU A 45 4.68 -14.32 -8.88
N MET A 46 4.28 -13.06 -8.74
CA MET A 46 3.03 -12.68 -8.08
C MET A 46 1.77 -13.10 -8.84
N LEU A 47 1.79 -13.06 -10.17
CA LEU A 47 0.62 -13.38 -11.01
C LEU A 47 0.46 -14.87 -11.30
N LYS A 48 1.56 -15.63 -11.40
CA LYS A 48 1.54 -17.05 -11.79
C LYS A 48 1.79 -18.03 -10.66
N MET A 49 2.33 -17.60 -9.52
CA MET A 49 2.56 -18.51 -8.40
C MET A 49 1.23 -18.93 -7.76
N PRO A 50 0.91 -20.24 -7.71
CA PRO A 50 -0.24 -20.72 -6.97
C PRO A 50 0.02 -20.46 -5.48
N GLY A 51 -0.83 -19.64 -4.86
CA GLY A 51 -0.69 -19.23 -3.46
C GLY A 51 -0.16 -17.82 -3.23
N ALA A 52 0.23 -17.07 -4.28
CA ALA A 52 0.54 -15.64 -4.13
C ALA A 52 -0.66 -14.90 -3.52
N THR A 53 -1.87 -15.15 -4.04
CA THR A 53 -3.12 -14.56 -3.51
C THR A 53 -3.37 -14.92 -2.05
N SER A 54 -3.04 -16.14 -1.60
CA SER A 54 -3.19 -16.52 -0.19
C SER A 54 -2.18 -15.82 0.72
N VAL A 55 -0.95 -15.61 0.25
CA VAL A 55 0.07 -14.84 1.00
C VAL A 55 -0.40 -13.39 1.14
N PHE A 56 -0.85 -12.76 0.06
CA PHE A 56 -1.40 -11.39 0.14
C PHE A 56 -2.66 -11.32 1.01
N ALA A 57 -3.53 -12.33 0.96
CA ALA A 57 -4.70 -12.40 1.84
C ALA A 57 -4.29 -12.50 3.33
N PHE A 58 -3.23 -13.25 3.63
CA PHE A 58 -2.69 -13.31 5.00
C PHE A 58 -2.12 -11.96 5.45
N LEU A 59 -1.34 -11.29 4.60
CA LEU A 59 -0.79 -9.97 4.90
C LEU A 59 -1.91 -8.93 5.09
N ASN A 60 -2.93 -8.95 4.23
CA ASN A 60 -4.11 -8.08 4.36
C ASN A 60 -4.83 -8.32 5.69
N LYS A 61 -5.06 -9.58 6.09
CA LYS A 61 -5.65 -9.89 7.41
C LYS A 61 -4.84 -9.32 8.58
N SER A 62 -3.51 -9.36 8.50
CA SER A 62 -2.65 -8.76 9.52
C SER A 62 -2.80 -7.25 9.59
N ILE A 63 -2.88 -6.56 8.44
CA ILE A 63 -3.13 -5.12 8.37
C ILE A 63 -4.54 -4.78 8.89
N ASP A 64 -5.55 -5.57 8.51
CA ASP A 64 -6.93 -5.41 8.97
C ASP A 64 -7.05 -5.58 10.48
N ALA A 65 -6.29 -6.51 11.08
CA ALA A 65 -6.25 -6.68 12.52
C ALA A 65 -5.68 -5.43 13.22
N ILE A 66 -4.63 -4.82 12.68
CA ILE A 66 -4.07 -3.57 13.20
C ILE A 66 -5.07 -2.41 13.04
N ALA A 67 -5.73 -2.33 11.89
CA ALA A 67 -6.77 -1.32 11.63
C ALA A 67 -7.96 -1.48 12.59
N ALA A 68 -8.40 -2.71 12.85
CA ALA A 68 -9.48 -3.02 13.78
C ALA A 68 -9.08 -2.68 15.23
N ALA A 69 -7.86 -3.05 15.65
CA ALA A 69 -7.34 -2.69 16.97
C ALA A 69 -7.24 -1.17 17.15
N THR A 70 -6.79 -0.46 16.11
CA THR A 70 -6.74 1.00 16.13
C THR A 70 -8.14 1.60 16.23
N ARG A 71 -9.11 1.08 15.47
CA ARG A 71 -10.51 1.53 15.53
C ARG A 71 -11.12 1.30 16.92
N ALA A 72 -10.80 0.19 17.58
CA ALA A 72 -11.22 -0.04 18.96
C ALA A 72 -10.66 1.02 19.92
N GLY A 73 -9.38 1.39 19.75
CA GLY A 73 -8.76 2.47 20.52
C GLY A 73 -9.36 3.84 20.25
N THR A 74 -9.60 4.19 18.98
CA THR A 74 -10.23 5.48 18.61
C THR A 74 -11.69 5.55 19.07
N SER A 75 -12.42 4.43 19.03
CA SER A 75 -13.78 4.35 19.56
C SER A 75 -13.82 4.50 21.08
N PHE A 76 -12.79 4.00 21.78
CA PHE A 76 -12.65 4.19 23.23
C PHE A 76 -12.37 5.67 23.57
N VAL A 77 -11.45 6.33 22.84
CA VAL A 77 -11.05 7.72 23.12
C VAL A 77 -12.10 8.74 22.64
N PHE A 78 -12.66 8.54 21.44
CA PHE A 78 -13.52 9.52 20.76
C PHE A 78 -14.99 9.07 20.61
N GLY A 79 -15.37 7.91 21.16
CA GLY A 79 -16.74 7.40 21.10
C GLY A 79 -17.21 7.14 19.67
N TYR A 80 -18.43 7.56 19.36
CA TYR A 80 -19.04 7.37 18.02
C TYR A 80 -18.25 8.07 16.90
N LEU A 81 -17.56 9.18 17.19
CA LEU A 81 -16.72 9.89 16.22
C LEU A 81 -15.51 9.05 15.76
N GLY A 82 -15.02 8.19 16.65
CA GLY A 82 -13.90 7.28 16.42
C GLY A 82 -14.28 5.93 15.81
N GLY A 83 -15.53 5.76 15.36
CA GLY A 83 -16.05 4.51 14.80
C GLY A 83 -16.87 3.65 15.76
N GLY A 84 -17.24 4.20 16.93
CA GLY A 84 -18.16 3.57 17.87
C GLY A 84 -19.62 3.63 17.42
N GLN A 85 -20.52 3.05 18.21
CA GLN A 85 -21.96 3.03 17.91
C GLN A 85 -22.54 4.46 17.85
N LEU A 86 -23.24 4.79 16.76
CA LEU A 86 -23.89 6.08 16.62
C LEU A 86 -25.11 6.20 17.55
N PRO A 87 -25.27 7.34 18.25
CA PRO A 87 -26.45 7.59 19.09
C PRO A 87 -27.65 8.11 18.31
N TYR A 88 -27.57 8.21 16.98
CA TYR A 88 -28.61 8.74 16.10
C TYR A 88 -28.66 7.97 14.77
N GLU A 89 -29.78 8.07 14.07
CA GLU A 89 -29.93 7.51 12.73
C GLU A 89 -29.22 8.38 11.68
N LEU A 90 -28.53 7.70 10.76
CA LEU A 90 -27.80 8.34 9.67
C LEU A 90 -28.77 8.90 8.64
N LYS A 91 -28.64 10.21 8.35
CA LYS A 91 -29.40 10.86 7.28
C LYS A 91 -28.84 10.52 5.89
N THR A 92 -27.56 10.21 5.81
CA THR A 92 -26.85 9.87 4.58
C THR A 92 -25.96 8.65 4.83
N PRO A 93 -26.06 7.59 4.02
CA PRO A 93 -25.15 6.43 4.13
C PRO A 93 -23.69 6.88 3.97
N GLY A 94 -22.80 6.43 4.87
CA GLY A 94 -21.36 6.72 4.83
C GLY A 94 -20.92 7.97 5.60
N ALA A 95 -21.86 8.77 6.15
CA ALA A 95 -21.55 9.96 6.94
C ALA A 95 -20.99 9.66 8.35
N GLU A 96 -20.96 8.39 8.75
CA GLU A 96 -20.38 7.89 9.98
C GLU A 96 -18.83 7.87 9.99
N PHE A 97 -18.21 7.92 8.82
CA PHE A 97 -16.75 7.84 8.71
C PHE A 97 -16.11 9.22 8.83
N ILE A 98 -15.38 9.44 9.94
CA ILE A 98 -14.61 10.66 10.15
C ILE A 98 -13.14 10.36 9.88
N LEU A 99 -12.66 10.80 8.72
CA LEU A 99 -11.29 10.55 8.26
C LEU A 99 -10.24 10.93 9.32
N ALA A 100 -10.38 12.10 9.95
CA ALA A 100 -9.44 12.59 10.94
C ALA A 100 -9.32 11.69 12.19
N LEU A 101 -10.42 11.01 12.57
CA LEU A 101 -10.51 10.24 13.82
C LEU A 101 -10.47 8.73 13.60
N GLN A 102 -10.63 8.27 12.36
CA GLN A 102 -10.63 6.84 12.02
C GLN A 102 -9.48 6.45 11.09
N ALA A 103 -9.08 7.30 10.13
CA ALA A 103 -8.00 6.98 9.19
C ALA A 103 -6.62 7.39 9.71
N LEU A 104 -6.50 8.64 10.18
CA LEU A 104 -5.20 9.18 10.63
C LEU A 104 -4.59 8.41 11.81
N PRO A 105 -5.36 7.96 12.81
CA PRO A 105 -4.79 7.21 13.94
C PRO A 105 -4.12 5.89 13.54
N VAL A 106 -4.60 5.22 12.48
CA VAL A 106 -3.97 3.99 11.96
C VAL A 106 -2.53 4.27 11.53
N VAL A 107 -2.29 5.41 10.88
CA VAL A 107 -0.93 5.80 10.46
C VAL A 107 -0.01 6.02 11.67
N LEU A 108 -0.53 6.61 12.75
CA LEU A 108 0.22 6.81 13.99
C LEU A 108 0.56 5.46 14.66
N VAL A 109 -0.42 4.55 14.76
CA VAL A 109 -0.20 3.20 15.32
C VAL A 109 0.82 2.42 14.50
N MET A 110 0.72 2.48 13.17
CA MET A 110 1.69 1.83 12.27
C MET A 110 3.11 2.40 12.45
N SER A 111 3.25 3.71 12.65
CA SER A 111 4.54 4.36 12.89
C SER A 111 5.17 3.92 14.21
N VAL A 112 4.37 3.85 15.28
CA VAL A 112 4.82 3.37 16.60
C VAL A 112 5.18 1.89 16.54
N LEU A 113 4.37 1.06 15.88
CA LEU A 113 4.64 -0.37 15.71
C LEU A 113 5.95 -0.60 14.95
N THR A 114 6.17 0.15 13.86
CA THR A 114 7.42 0.09 13.08
C THR A 114 8.60 0.45 13.97
N THR A 115 8.50 1.53 14.74
CA THR A 115 9.55 1.96 15.68
C THR A 115 9.84 0.91 16.75
N LEU A 116 8.81 0.25 17.27
CA LEU A 116 8.93 -0.82 18.26
C LEU A 116 9.63 -2.05 17.67
N LEU A 117 9.27 -2.47 16.45
CA LEU A 117 9.91 -3.57 15.76
C LEU A 117 11.38 -3.29 15.45
N PHE A 118 11.73 -2.03 15.13
CA PHE A 118 13.13 -1.58 15.02
C PHE A 118 13.87 -1.66 16.36
N HIS A 119 13.23 -1.21 17.44
CA HIS A 119 13.82 -1.30 18.78
C HIS A 119 14.10 -2.75 19.18
N TRP A 120 13.24 -3.68 18.79
CA TRP A 120 13.42 -5.12 18.98
C TRP A 120 14.34 -5.80 17.96
N ARG A 121 14.88 -5.05 16.98
CA ARG A 121 15.74 -5.54 15.90
C ARG A 121 15.07 -6.63 15.02
N ILE A 122 13.75 -6.56 14.87
CA ILE A 122 12.99 -7.38 13.92
C ILE A 122 13.02 -6.71 12.53
N LEU A 123 12.94 -5.39 12.51
CA LEU A 123 13.23 -4.50 11.38
C LEU A 123 14.57 -3.82 11.60
#